data_AF-A0A3M2G5E1-F1
#
_entry.id   AF-A0A3M2G5E1-F1
#
_cell.length_a   1.000
_cell.length_b   1.000
_cell.length_c   1.000
_cell.angle_alpha   90.00
_cell.angle_beta   90.00
_cell.angle_gamma   90.00
#
_symmetry.space_group_name_H-M   'P 1'
#
loop_
_entity.id
_entity.type
_entity.pdbx_description
1 polymer ?
#
loop_
_entity_poly.entity_id
_entity_poly.type
_entity_poly.pdbx_seq_one_letter_code
_entity_poly.pdbx_strand_id
1 'polypeptide(L)'
;MKPNMMILVGSILVVMLAGCTAIEQLIQKPTVQFKDVKLKDPSLFDATFVFAFEVHNPNLIGGSISQLTYDFDVNGQNFLEGVLDQGISIPAGGSSVVELPLQVEYLGFLNSVADFVHKDAVPYDLKGTFRVLGFDIPYRKTGSIDIPDLPKVSVSAVEIENLSMMGASLVFSVELDNRNPFAVNLGGLDYQITLGDTPFAEGVSRSVPPVAGGSKTTLEIPLDVNFLQLGQAAYNLLTQTATGYGISGNMNFDVPALGEKQFPFSHSGNVSLRR
;
A
#
# COMPACT_ATOMS: atom_id res chain seq x y z
N MET A 1 5.02 -41.22 -76.55
CA MET A 1 4.16 -40.52 -75.55
C MET A 1 4.74 -40.81 -74.17
N LYS A 2 5.13 -39.91 -73.27
CA LYS A 2 5.41 -38.46 -73.22
C LYS A 2 6.41 -38.30 -72.04
N PRO A 3 7.74 -38.24 -72.26
CA PRO A 3 8.71 -38.02 -71.15
C PRO A 3 8.50 -36.67 -70.45
N ASN A 4 7.81 -35.74 -71.11
CA ASN A 4 7.44 -34.42 -70.56
C ASN A 4 6.35 -34.48 -69.47
N MET A 5 5.64 -35.61 -69.28
CA MET A 5 4.58 -35.70 -68.28
C MET A 5 5.11 -36.06 -66.89
N MET A 6 6.21 -36.81 -66.80
CA MET A 6 6.80 -37.21 -65.52
C MET A 6 7.62 -36.08 -64.87
N ILE A 7 8.21 -35.20 -65.68
CA ILE A 7 8.89 -33.97 -65.23
C ILE A 7 7.87 -32.92 -64.75
N LEU A 8 6.69 -32.85 -65.36
CA LEU A 8 5.64 -31.89 -64.98
C LEU A 8 5.00 -32.22 -63.62
N VAL A 9 4.84 -33.50 -63.29
CA VAL A 9 4.29 -33.95 -62.00
C VAL A 9 5.29 -33.74 -60.86
N GLY A 10 6.59 -33.93 -61.12
CA GLY A 10 7.66 -33.64 -60.14
C GLY A 10 7.75 -32.15 -59.78
N SER A 11 7.59 -31.26 -60.76
CA SER A 11 7.68 -29.81 -60.56
C SER A 11 6.49 -29.20 -59.79
N ILE A 12 5.29 -29.78 -59.90
CA ILE A 12 4.12 -29.34 -59.12
C ILE A 12 4.24 -29.70 -57.63
N LEU A 13 4.87 -30.85 -57.32
CA LEU A 13 5.05 -31.29 -55.93
C LEU A 13 6.06 -30.41 -55.17
N VAL A 14 7.12 -29.93 -55.84
CA VAL A 14 8.13 -29.04 -55.24
C VAL A 14 7.57 -27.64 -54.90
N VAL A 15 6.64 -27.12 -55.71
CA VAL A 15 6.00 -25.81 -55.46
C VAL A 15 5.04 -25.86 -54.27
N MET A 16 4.34 -26.98 -54.04
CA MET A 16 3.44 -27.13 -52.89
C MET A 16 4.19 -27.30 -51.56
N LEU A 17 5.40 -27.88 -51.56
CA LEU A 17 6.25 -28.02 -50.37
C LEU A 17 6.88 -26.68 -49.94
N ALA A 18 7.16 -25.76 -50.86
CA ALA A 18 7.68 -24.42 -50.56
C ALA A 18 6.61 -23.43 -50.06
N GLY A 19 5.32 -23.73 -50.26
CA GLY A 19 4.22 -22.89 -49.84
C GLY A 19 3.97 -22.89 -48.32
N CYS A 20 4.24 -24.00 -47.63
CA CYS A 20 4.01 -24.11 -46.18
C CYS A 20 4.99 -23.26 -45.35
N THR A 21 6.24 -23.12 -45.78
CA THR A 21 7.24 -22.30 -45.06
C THR A 21 7.06 -20.79 -45.27
N ALA A 22 6.37 -20.37 -46.34
CA ALA A 22 6.12 -18.96 -46.63
C ALA A 22 4.94 -18.37 -45.83
N ILE A 23 4.02 -19.21 -45.35
CA ILE A 23 2.83 -18.76 -44.58
C ILE A 23 3.20 -18.40 -43.13
N GLU A 24 4.20 -19.06 -42.52
CA GLU A 24 4.66 -18.73 -41.15
C GLU A 24 5.28 -17.32 -41.04
N GLN A 25 5.69 -16.70 -42.15
CA GLN A 25 6.27 -15.34 -42.17
C GLN A 25 5.23 -14.22 -42.33
N LEU A 26 3.94 -14.53 -42.44
CA LEU A 26 2.91 -13.50 -42.72
C LEU A 26 2.43 -12.76 -41.47
N ILE A 27 2.49 -13.40 -40.29
CA ILE A 27 2.08 -12.78 -39.02
C ILE A 27 3.31 -12.26 -38.29
N GLN A 28 3.36 -10.94 -38.13
CA GLN A 28 4.38 -10.23 -37.37
C GLN A 28 4.11 -10.34 -35.88
N LYS A 29 5.16 -10.58 -35.09
CA LYS A 29 5.07 -10.68 -33.63
C LYS A 29 4.56 -9.35 -33.04
N PRO A 30 3.48 -9.35 -32.23
CA PRO A 30 3.05 -8.17 -31.48
C PRO A 30 4.12 -7.70 -30.48
N THR A 31 3.99 -6.47 -29.99
CA THR A 31 4.88 -5.93 -28.96
C THR A 31 4.09 -5.57 -27.71
N VAL A 32 4.70 -5.75 -26.55
CA VAL A 32 4.14 -5.40 -25.23
C VAL A 32 5.07 -4.39 -24.59
N GLN A 33 4.52 -3.26 -24.13
CA GLN A 33 5.25 -2.19 -23.49
C GLN A 33 4.57 -1.80 -22.18
N PHE A 34 5.34 -1.69 -21.10
CA PHE A 34 4.83 -1.13 -19.85
C PHE A 34 4.53 0.36 -20.03
N LYS A 35 3.35 0.81 -19.61
CA LYS A 35 2.96 2.22 -19.66
C LYS A 35 3.12 2.90 -18.31
N ASP A 36 2.34 2.49 -17.33
CA ASP A 36 2.34 3.07 -16.00
C ASP A 36 1.85 2.07 -14.95
N VAL A 37 1.99 2.46 -13.68
CA VAL A 37 1.37 1.79 -12.55
C VAL A 37 0.57 2.84 -11.79
N LYS A 38 -0.67 2.51 -11.46
CA LYS A 38 -1.56 3.37 -10.68
C LYS A 38 -1.94 2.69 -9.38
N LEU A 39 -2.00 3.47 -8.32
CA LEU A 39 -2.52 3.02 -7.03
C LEU A 39 -4.04 3.26 -7.00
N LYS A 40 -4.81 2.23 -6.68
CA LYS A 40 -6.25 2.32 -6.41
C LYS A 40 -6.50 1.93 -4.95
N ASP A 41 -7.48 2.61 -4.35
CA ASP A 41 -7.98 2.36 -3.01
C ASP A 41 -6.87 2.24 -1.95
N PRO A 42 -5.94 3.20 -1.85
CA PRO A 42 -4.85 3.11 -0.88
C PRO A 42 -5.38 3.19 0.55
N SER A 43 -4.89 2.28 1.37
CA SER A 43 -5.18 2.18 2.80
C SER A 43 -3.86 2.09 3.59
N LEU A 44 -3.95 2.07 4.92
CA LEU A 44 -2.80 1.89 5.79
C LEU A 44 -2.17 0.49 5.64
N PHE A 45 -2.96 -0.53 5.28
CA PHE A 45 -2.52 -1.93 5.28
C PHE A 45 -2.53 -2.59 3.91
N ASP A 46 -3.18 -1.98 2.94
CA ASP A 46 -3.29 -2.53 1.60
C ASP A 46 -3.49 -1.45 0.53
N ALA A 47 -3.21 -1.81 -0.71
CA ALA A 47 -3.62 -1.04 -1.88
C ALA A 47 -3.67 -1.93 -3.11
N THR A 48 -4.39 -1.49 -4.14
CA THR A 48 -4.40 -2.18 -5.45
C THR A 48 -3.47 -1.48 -6.43
N PHE A 49 -2.43 -2.17 -6.86
CA PHE A 49 -1.50 -1.72 -7.90
C PHE A 49 -2.03 -2.15 -9.27
N VAL A 50 -2.38 -1.18 -10.11
CA VAL A 50 -2.87 -1.43 -11.47
C VAL A 50 -1.75 -1.18 -12.45
N PHE A 51 -1.13 -2.26 -12.93
CA PHE A 51 -0.08 -2.21 -13.95
C PHE A 51 -0.71 -2.16 -15.33
N ALA A 52 -0.41 -1.11 -16.10
CA ALA A 52 -0.90 -0.98 -17.47
C ALA A 52 0.17 -1.34 -18.49
N PHE A 53 -0.21 -2.18 -19.46
CA PHE A 53 0.62 -2.58 -20.58
C PHE A 53 -0.07 -2.21 -21.88
N GLU A 54 0.65 -1.57 -22.80
CA GLU A 54 0.21 -1.39 -24.16
C GLU A 54 0.68 -2.57 -25.01
N VAL A 55 -0.28 -3.22 -25.66
CA VAL A 55 -0.02 -4.29 -26.60
C VAL A 55 -0.31 -3.78 -28.00
N HIS A 56 0.73 -3.65 -28.82
CA HIS A 56 0.64 -3.19 -30.20
C HIS A 56 0.67 -4.37 -31.17
N ASN A 57 -0.36 -4.45 -32.02
CA ASN A 57 -0.49 -5.42 -33.09
C ASN A 57 -0.14 -4.79 -34.44
N PRO A 58 1.04 -5.10 -35.02
CA PRO A 58 1.46 -4.55 -36.31
C PRO A 58 0.73 -5.22 -37.51
N ASN A 59 -0.07 -6.27 -37.28
CA ASN A 59 -0.71 -7.04 -38.34
C ASN A 59 -1.96 -6.36 -38.88
N LEU A 60 -2.26 -6.55 -40.17
CA LEU A 60 -3.47 -6.06 -40.83
C LEU A 60 -4.75 -6.84 -40.44
N ILE A 61 -4.61 -7.87 -39.62
CA ILE A 61 -5.70 -8.63 -39.03
C ILE A 61 -5.76 -8.33 -37.53
N GLY A 62 -6.97 -8.21 -36.99
CA GLY A 62 -7.19 -8.12 -35.56
C GLY A 62 -6.78 -9.42 -34.85
N GLY A 63 -6.61 -9.33 -33.54
CA GLY A 63 -6.22 -10.46 -32.72
C GLY A 63 -6.88 -10.44 -31.36
N SER A 64 -6.56 -11.44 -30.56
CA SER A 64 -6.85 -11.42 -29.13
C SER A 64 -5.60 -11.76 -28.33
N ILE A 65 -5.56 -11.18 -27.14
CA ILE A 65 -4.79 -11.70 -26.03
C ILE A 65 -5.61 -12.88 -25.53
N SER A 66 -5.02 -14.06 -25.45
CA SER A 66 -5.71 -15.25 -24.93
C SER A 66 -5.34 -15.56 -23.50
N GLN A 67 -4.16 -15.11 -23.07
CA GLN A 67 -3.63 -15.39 -21.75
C GLN A 67 -2.62 -14.31 -21.33
N LEU A 68 -2.64 -13.97 -20.05
CA LEU A 68 -1.64 -13.17 -19.36
C LEU A 68 -1.24 -13.89 -18.09
N THR A 69 0.01 -14.37 -18.00
CA THR A 69 0.55 -14.89 -16.73
C THR A 69 1.29 -13.80 -15.98
N TYR A 70 1.30 -13.88 -14.66
CA TYR A 70 2.09 -13.00 -13.80
C TYR A 70 2.63 -13.76 -12.59
N ASP A 71 3.82 -13.34 -12.16
CA ASP A 71 4.52 -13.71 -10.94
C ASP A 71 5.05 -12.40 -10.35
N PHE A 72 4.60 -12.07 -9.16
CA PHE A 72 4.86 -10.83 -8.47
C PHE A 72 5.64 -11.12 -7.18
N ASP A 73 6.92 -10.80 -7.22
CA ASP A 73 7.82 -10.91 -6.09
C ASP A 73 7.89 -9.57 -5.35
N VAL A 74 7.76 -9.61 -4.02
CA VAL A 74 7.94 -8.44 -3.14
C VAL A 74 9.02 -8.76 -2.11
N ASN A 75 9.98 -7.86 -1.94
CA ASN A 75 11.13 -8.06 -1.05
C ASN A 75 11.93 -9.35 -1.33
N GLY A 76 11.96 -9.79 -2.60
CA GLY A 76 12.63 -11.03 -3.02
C GLY A 76 11.90 -12.32 -2.65
N GLN A 77 10.66 -12.23 -2.17
CA GLN A 77 9.79 -13.36 -1.90
C GLN A 77 8.62 -13.36 -2.88
N ASN A 78 8.24 -14.54 -3.37
CA ASN A 78 7.04 -14.69 -4.19
C ASN A 78 5.82 -14.33 -3.34
N PHE A 79 5.09 -13.31 -3.80
CA PHE A 79 3.95 -12.76 -3.08
C PHE A 79 2.63 -13.21 -3.72
N LEU A 80 2.51 -13.06 -5.05
CA LEU A 80 1.32 -13.45 -5.81
C LEU A 80 1.71 -13.98 -7.19
N GLU A 81 1.03 -15.03 -7.65
CA GLU A 81 1.14 -15.51 -9.02
C GLU A 81 -0.24 -15.88 -9.58
N GLY A 82 -0.41 -15.81 -10.89
CA GLY A 82 -1.67 -16.16 -11.50
C GLY A 82 -1.72 -16.05 -13.01
N VAL A 83 -2.92 -16.35 -13.53
CA VAL A 83 -3.23 -16.36 -14.95
C VAL A 83 -4.54 -15.62 -15.17
N LEU A 84 -4.51 -14.62 -16.06
CA LEU A 84 -5.66 -13.92 -16.59
C LEU A 84 -5.95 -14.45 -17.99
N ASP A 85 -6.96 -15.30 -18.13
CA ASP A 85 -7.49 -15.73 -19.42
C ASP A 85 -8.48 -14.68 -19.94
N GLN A 86 -7.95 -13.50 -20.24
CA GLN A 86 -8.75 -12.39 -20.76
C GLN A 86 -8.71 -12.41 -22.29
N GLY A 87 -9.85 -12.71 -22.92
CA GLY A 87 -10.06 -12.58 -24.37
C GLY A 87 -10.12 -11.13 -24.83
N ILE A 88 -9.10 -10.32 -24.52
CA ILE A 88 -9.02 -8.91 -24.91
C ILE A 88 -8.74 -8.82 -26.40
N SER A 89 -9.64 -8.16 -27.13
CA SER A 89 -9.46 -7.89 -28.55
C SER A 89 -8.40 -6.80 -28.76
N ILE A 90 -7.55 -7.01 -29.77
CA ILE A 90 -6.59 -6.02 -30.27
C ILE A 90 -6.93 -5.71 -31.72
N PRO A 91 -7.11 -4.43 -32.08
CA PRO A 91 -7.41 -4.05 -33.46
C PRO A 91 -6.27 -4.39 -34.42
N ALA A 92 -6.60 -4.50 -35.70
CA ALA A 92 -5.62 -4.57 -36.77
C ALA A 92 -4.78 -3.28 -36.83
N GLY A 93 -3.46 -3.39 -36.91
CA GLY A 93 -2.53 -2.27 -37.02
C GLY A 93 -2.55 -1.30 -35.83
N GLY A 94 -3.14 -1.68 -34.71
CA GLY A 94 -3.43 -0.79 -33.59
C GLY A 94 -2.96 -1.35 -32.25
N SER A 95 -3.31 -0.64 -31.18
CA SER A 95 -2.91 -0.96 -29.81
C SER A 95 -4.11 -1.09 -28.89
N SER A 96 -3.98 -1.97 -27.89
CA SER A 96 -4.91 -2.08 -26.76
C SER A 96 -4.12 -1.92 -25.46
N VAL A 97 -4.74 -1.30 -24.45
CA VAL A 97 -4.19 -1.22 -23.09
C VAL A 97 -4.80 -2.33 -22.25
N VAL A 98 -3.95 -3.09 -21.56
CA VAL A 98 -4.31 -4.16 -20.64
C VAL A 98 -3.94 -3.73 -19.24
N GLU A 99 -4.89 -3.81 -18.31
CA GLU A 99 -4.67 -3.51 -16.91
C GLU A 99 -4.58 -4.82 -16.11
N LEU A 100 -3.53 -4.96 -15.31
CA LEU A 100 -3.34 -6.03 -14.34
C LEU A 100 -3.46 -5.44 -12.93
N PRO A 101 -4.63 -5.55 -12.27
CA PRO A 101 -4.81 -5.13 -10.89
C PRO A 101 -4.28 -6.21 -9.94
N LEU A 102 -3.31 -5.85 -9.10
CA LEU A 102 -2.75 -6.70 -8.04
C LEU A 102 -3.04 -6.04 -6.69
N GLN A 103 -3.86 -6.70 -5.85
CA GLN A 103 -4.09 -6.25 -4.48
C GLN A 103 -2.91 -6.68 -3.62
N VAL A 104 -2.35 -5.73 -2.87
CA VAL A 104 -1.15 -5.94 -2.07
C VAL A 104 -1.45 -5.61 -0.63
N GLU A 105 -1.36 -6.61 0.24
CA GLU A 105 -1.42 -6.46 1.71
C GLU A 105 0.00 -6.29 2.26
N TYR A 106 0.31 -5.13 2.83
CA TYR A 106 1.68 -4.78 3.23
C TYR A 106 2.24 -5.72 4.31
N LEU A 107 1.40 -6.13 5.25
CA LEU A 107 1.81 -7.06 6.31
C LEU A 107 2.07 -8.49 5.80
N GLY A 108 1.63 -8.85 4.60
CA GLY A 108 1.87 -10.17 4.02
C GLY A 108 3.33 -10.42 3.61
N PHE A 109 4.10 -9.35 3.35
CA PHE A 109 5.52 -9.44 2.97
C PHE A 109 6.47 -8.79 4.00
N LEU A 110 5.92 -8.29 5.11
CA LEU A 110 6.70 -7.79 6.25
C LEU A 110 6.77 -8.87 7.33
N ASN A 111 7.93 -9.02 7.97
CA ASN A 111 8.11 -10.09 8.98
C ASN A 111 7.42 -9.78 10.30
N SER A 112 7.15 -8.50 10.57
CA SER A 112 6.61 -8.04 11.84
C SER A 112 5.92 -6.68 11.70
N VAL A 113 5.11 -6.33 12.70
CA VAL A 113 4.55 -4.98 12.87
C VAL A 113 5.66 -3.94 13.09
N ALA A 114 6.79 -4.31 13.68
CA ALA A 114 7.93 -3.41 13.85
C ALA A 114 8.60 -3.06 12.50
N ASP A 115 8.63 -4.00 11.55
CA ASP A 115 9.14 -3.73 10.20
C ASP A 115 8.31 -2.65 9.50
N PHE A 116 7.00 -2.61 9.76
CA PHE A 116 6.08 -1.59 9.22
C PHE A 116 6.42 -0.18 9.71
N VAL A 117 6.90 -0.04 10.95
CA VAL A 117 7.27 1.25 11.55
C VAL A 117 8.61 1.77 11.03
N HIS A 118 9.47 0.91 10.50
CA HIS A 118 10.87 1.24 10.20
C HIS A 118 11.25 1.22 8.72
N LYS A 119 10.38 0.74 7.83
CA LYS A 119 10.66 0.65 6.39
C LYS A 119 9.83 1.68 5.63
N ASP A 120 10.50 2.53 4.85
CA ASP A 120 9.83 3.51 4.00
C ASP A 120 9.35 2.89 2.68
N ALA A 121 10.12 1.96 2.10
CA ALA A 121 9.82 1.35 0.82
C ALA A 121 10.40 -0.07 0.69
N VAL A 122 9.76 -0.90 -0.13
CA VAL A 122 10.13 -2.30 -0.38
C VAL A 122 10.21 -2.57 -1.88
N PRO A 123 11.28 -3.21 -2.40
CA PRO A 123 11.40 -3.49 -3.82
C PRO A 123 10.43 -4.56 -4.28
N TYR A 124 9.95 -4.45 -5.52
CA TYR A 124 9.15 -5.49 -6.18
C TYR A 124 9.73 -5.87 -7.55
N ASP A 125 9.39 -7.07 -8.01
CA ASP A 125 9.66 -7.57 -9.35
C ASP A 125 8.42 -8.30 -9.91
N LEU A 126 7.80 -7.69 -10.91
CA LEU A 126 6.67 -8.25 -11.64
C LEU A 126 7.17 -8.86 -12.94
N LYS A 127 6.96 -10.16 -13.16
CA LYS A 127 7.32 -10.84 -14.40
C LYS A 127 6.17 -11.71 -14.90
N GLY A 128 6.15 -12.02 -16.19
CA GLY A 128 5.03 -12.76 -16.76
C GLY A 128 5.13 -12.93 -18.27
N THR A 129 4.08 -13.49 -18.87
CA THR A 129 3.99 -13.70 -20.32
C THR A 129 2.62 -13.36 -20.86
N PHE A 130 2.57 -12.53 -21.90
CA PHE A 130 1.37 -12.33 -22.72
C PHE A 130 1.36 -13.36 -23.86
N ARG A 131 0.23 -14.04 -24.05
CA ARG A 131 -0.05 -14.83 -25.25
C ARG A 131 -0.94 -14.04 -26.19
N VAL A 132 -0.38 -13.56 -27.30
CA VAL A 132 -1.05 -12.69 -28.27
C VAL A 132 -0.87 -13.24 -29.66
N LEU A 133 -1.96 -13.52 -30.38
CA LEU A 133 -1.91 -14.12 -31.72
C LEU A 133 -1.05 -15.40 -31.79
N GLY A 134 -1.03 -16.19 -30.70
CA GLY A 134 -0.22 -17.41 -30.58
C GLY A 134 1.26 -17.20 -30.22
N PHE A 135 1.73 -15.94 -30.12
CA PHE A 135 3.07 -15.63 -29.65
C PHE A 135 3.10 -15.46 -28.14
N ASP A 136 4.11 -16.08 -27.51
CA ASP A 136 4.46 -15.82 -26.13
C ASP A 136 5.46 -14.64 -26.06
N ILE A 137 5.06 -13.59 -25.33
CA ILE A 137 5.78 -12.34 -25.19
C ILE A 137 6.07 -12.12 -23.69
N PRO A 138 7.29 -12.43 -23.21
CA PRO A 138 7.64 -12.22 -21.81
C PRO A 138 7.78 -10.73 -21.49
N TYR A 139 7.46 -10.36 -20.26
CA TYR A 139 7.67 -9.02 -19.73
C TYR A 139 8.24 -9.09 -18.31
N ARG A 140 8.90 -8.01 -17.89
CA ARG A 140 9.39 -7.83 -16.53
C ARG A 140 9.38 -6.34 -16.17
N LYS A 141 8.97 -6.02 -14.95
CA LYS A 141 8.97 -4.67 -14.41
C LYS A 141 9.35 -4.70 -12.93
N THR A 142 10.43 -4.02 -12.59
CA THR A 142 10.86 -3.79 -11.22
C THR A 142 10.48 -2.38 -10.75
N GLY A 143 10.35 -2.20 -9.44
CA GLY A 143 10.11 -0.91 -8.82
C GLY A 143 10.14 -1.01 -7.28
N SER A 144 9.48 -0.06 -6.62
CA SER A 144 9.30 -0.05 -5.17
C SER A 144 7.85 0.21 -4.79
N ILE A 145 7.43 -0.37 -3.67
CA ILE A 145 6.19 -0.10 -2.97
C ILE A 145 6.54 0.78 -1.77
N ASP A 146 5.94 1.95 -1.68
CA ASP A 146 6.07 2.81 -0.49
C ASP A 146 5.16 2.26 0.61
N ILE A 147 5.68 2.15 1.83
CA ILE A 147 4.93 1.69 3.00
C ILE A 147 4.28 2.91 3.66
N PRO A 148 2.96 2.89 3.91
CA PRO A 148 2.29 3.97 4.62
C PRO A 148 2.84 4.27 6.01
N ASP A 149 2.82 5.56 6.39
CA ASP A 149 3.21 6.02 7.72
C ASP A 149 2.07 5.74 8.73
N LEU A 150 2.39 5.31 9.95
CA LEU A 150 1.40 5.39 11.04
C LEU A 150 1.14 6.85 11.41
N PRO A 151 -0.09 7.22 11.82
CA PRO A 151 -0.35 8.55 12.37
C PRO A 151 0.56 8.85 13.55
N LYS A 152 1.20 10.01 13.55
CA LYS A 152 2.02 10.44 14.68
C LYS A 152 1.12 10.93 15.81
N VAL A 153 1.32 10.38 17.00
CA VAL A 153 0.60 10.76 18.22
C VAL A 153 1.46 11.73 19.04
N SER A 154 0.90 12.88 19.42
CA SER A 154 1.60 13.89 20.23
C SER A 154 0.65 14.65 21.16
N VAL A 155 1.14 15.27 22.22
CA VAL A 155 0.34 16.15 23.07
C VAL A 155 0.59 17.59 22.63
N SER A 156 -0.46 18.28 22.16
CA SER A 156 -0.35 19.65 21.64
C SER A 156 -0.63 20.71 22.70
N ALA A 157 -1.50 20.41 23.67
CA ALA A 157 -1.82 21.27 24.80
C ALA A 157 -2.32 20.45 26.00
N VAL A 158 -2.19 21.02 27.19
CA VAL A 158 -2.91 20.59 28.39
C VAL A 158 -3.70 21.77 28.92
N GLU A 159 -5.02 21.65 28.95
CA GLU A 159 -5.91 22.65 29.50
C GLU A 159 -6.24 22.29 30.95
N ILE A 160 -6.09 23.26 31.85
CA ILE A 160 -6.34 23.13 33.28
C ILE A 160 -7.66 23.85 33.57
N GLU A 161 -8.76 23.10 33.56
CA GLU A 161 -10.09 23.67 33.83
C GLU A 161 -10.22 24.11 35.29
N ASN A 162 -9.69 23.29 36.21
CA ASN A 162 -9.74 23.54 37.64
C ASN A 162 -8.42 23.13 38.29
N LEU A 163 -7.92 23.96 39.21
CA LEU A 163 -6.72 23.66 40.01
C LEU A 163 -6.96 24.04 41.48
N SER A 164 -6.71 23.10 42.37
CA SER A 164 -6.83 23.27 43.82
C SER A 164 -5.63 22.67 44.55
N MET A 165 -5.61 22.79 45.89
CA MET A 165 -4.58 22.11 46.71
C MET A 165 -4.76 20.58 46.76
N MET A 166 -5.96 20.06 46.45
CA MET A 166 -6.27 18.62 46.56
C MET A 166 -6.24 17.89 45.21
N GLY A 167 -6.42 18.61 44.11
CA GLY A 167 -6.50 18.02 42.78
C GLY A 167 -6.68 19.05 41.67
N ALA A 168 -6.74 18.56 40.44
CA ALA A 168 -7.00 19.34 39.23
C ALA A 168 -7.87 18.57 38.24
N SER A 169 -8.62 19.29 37.41
CA SER A 169 -9.31 18.75 36.24
C SER A 169 -8.57 19.23 35.00
N LEU A 170 -8.12 18.28 34.19
CA LEU A 170 -7.27 18.51 33.03
C LEU A 170 -7.94 17.98 31.76
N VAL A 171 -7.68 18.64 30.64
CA VAL A 171 -7.99 18.11 29.31
C VAL A 171 -6.68 18.05 28.51
N PHE A 172 -6.24 16.83 28.17
CA PHE A 172 -5.12 16.65 27.26
C PHE A 172 -5.62 16.70 25.82
N SER A 173 -5.10 17.65 25.03
CA SER A 173 -5.31 17.69 23.59
C SER A 173 -4.25 16.82 22.91
N VAL A 174 -4.61 15.58 22.58
CA VAL A 174 -3.75 14.64 21.85
C VAL A 174 -3.96 14.83 20.35
N GLU A 175 -2.93 15.26 19.65
CA GLU A 175 -2.94 15.42 18.19
C GLU A 175 -2.49 14.14 17.51
N LEU A 176 -3.31 13.68 16.56
CA LEU A 176 -3.03 12.61 15.61
C LEU A 176 -2.72 13.25 14.25
N ASP A 177 -1.49 13.13 13.79
CA ASP A 177 -1.00 13.70 12.52
C ASP A 177 -0.85 12.61 11.46
N ASN A 178 -1.74 12.61 10.46
CA ASN A 178 -1.74 11.64 9.38
C ASN A 178 -1.10 12.25 8.11
N ARG A 179 0.10 11.78 7.78
CA ARG A 179 0.85 12.22 6.61
C ARG A 179 0.47 11.51 5.31
N ASN A 180 -0.32 10.43 5.40
CA ASN A 180 -0.77 9.69 4.22
C ASN A 180 -1.83 10.49 3.46
N PRO A 181 -1.97 10.31 2.14
CA PRO A 181 -2.98 11.00 1.33
C PRO A 181 -4.41 10.46 1.51
N PHE A 182 -4.60 9.45 2.36
CA PHE A 182 -5.89 8.79 2.62
C PHE A 182 -6.23 8.84 4.12
N ALA A 183 -7.50 8.66 4.44
CA ALA A 183 -7.98 8.65 5.82
C ALA A 183 -7.52 7.39 6.57
N VAL A 184 -7.14 7.55 7.83
CA VAL A 184 -6.75 6.45 8.73
C VAL A 184 -7.78 6.32 9.85
N ASN A 185 -8.31 5.11 10.02
CA ASN A 185 -9.30 4.79 11.04
C ASN A 185 -8.65 3.93 12.13
N LEU A 186 -8.59 4.44 13.35
CA LEU A 186 -8.12 3.69 14.51
C LEU A 186 -9.31 3.01 15.18
N GLY A 187 -9.16 1.72 15.53
CA GLY A 187 -10.12 1.01 16.38
C GLY A 187 -9.98 1.39 17.85
N GLY A 188 -8.80 1.88 18.24
CA GLY A 188 -8.56 2.44 19.56
C GLY A 188 -7.14 2.96 19.75
N LEU A 189 -6.92 3.63 20.88
CA LEU A 189 -5.64 4.17 21.30
C LEU A 189 -5.42 3.85 22.77
N ASP A 190 -4.48 2.96 23.04
CA ASP A 190 -3.95 2.72 24.38
C ASP A 190 -2.86 3.76 24.61
N TYR A 191 -2.90 4.46 25.75
CA TYR A 191 -1.97 5.54 26.03
C TYR A 191 -1.54 5.58 27.49
N GLN A 192 -0.33 6.07 27.69
CA GLN A 192 0.23 6.54 28.94
C GLN A 192 0.87 7.90 28.68
N ILE A 193 0.49 8.91 29.48
CA ILE A 193 0.97 10.28 29.39
C ILE A 193 1.74 10.63 30.67
N THR A 194 2.96 11.16 30.50
CA THR A 194 3.77 11.74 31.57
C THR A 194 3.91 13.24 31.35
N LEU A 195 3.95 14.00 32.46
CA LEU A 195 4.42 15.39 32.47
C LEU A 195 5.68 15.43 33.35
N GLY A 196 6.78 15.90 32.77
CA GLY A 196 8.12 15.61 33.28
C GLY A 196 8.30 14.09 33.44
N ASP A 197 8.77 13.69 34.62
CA ASP A 197 8.93 12.28 35.00
C ASP A 197 7.70 11.69 35.71
N THR A 198 6.62 12.46 35.85
CA THR A 198 5.44 12.05 36.62
C THR A 198 4.37 11.48 35.68
N PRO A 199 3.86 10.25 35.93
CA PRO A 199 2.72 9.72 35.18
C PRO A 199 1.44 10.46 35.58
N PHE A 200 0.71 10.97 34.59
CA PHE A 200 -0.54 11.69 34.80
C PHE A 200 -1.75 10.89 34.33
N ALA A 201 -1.68 10.30 33.14
CA ALA A 201 -2.81 9.58 32.57
C ALA A 201 -2.37 8.21 32.05
N GLU A 202 -3.24 7.23 32.22
CA GLU A 202 -3.18 5.95 31.50
C GLU A 202 -4.60 5.53 31.16
N GLY A 203 -4.80 4.94 29.98
CA GLY A 203 -6.14 4.54 29.56
C GLY A 203 -6.22 4.02 28.15
N VAL A 204 -7.45 3.71 27.75
CA VAL A 204 -7.79 3.21 26.41
C VAL A 204 -8.92 4.07 25.86
N SER A 205 -8.67 4.74 24.74
CA SER A 205 -9.72 5.40 23.96
C SER A 205 -10.22 4.43 22.88
N ARG A 206 -11.50 4.06 22.92
CA ARG A 206 -12.13 3.17 21.92
C ARG A 206 -12.86 3.91 20.81
N SER A 207 -13.05 5.21 20.95
CA SER A 207 -13.75 6.05 19.97
C SER A 207 -12.81 7.13 19.50
N VAL A 208 -11.88 6.74 18.62
CA VAL A 208 -10.94 7.67 17.99
C VAL A 208 -11.58 8.17 16.69
N PRO A 209 -11.72 9.50 16.50
CA PRO A 209 -12.23 10.03 15.25
C PRO A 209 -11.33 9.64 14.06
N PRO A 210 -11.89 9.38 12.87
CA PRO A 210 -11.10 9.19 11.65
C PRO A 210 -10.16 10.36 11.40
N VAL A 211 -8.89 10.06 11.10
CA VAL A 211 -7.88 11.08 10.78
C VAL A 211 -7.79 11.21 9.26
N ALA A 212 -8.34 12.30 8.71
CA ALA A 212 -8.35 12.52 7.26
C ALA A 212 -6.92 12.60 6.69
N GLY A 213 -6.77 12.30 5.39
CA GLY A 213 -5.46 12.30 4.74
C GLY A 213 -4.78 13.67 4.74
N GLY A 214 -3.48 13.71 5.01
CA GLY A 214 -2.65 14.91 5.06
C GLY A 214 -3.07 15.91 6.13
N SER A 215 -3.76 15.45 7.18
CA SER A 215 -4.40 16.32 8.17
C SER A 215 -4.12 15.88 9.61
N LYS A 216 -4.41 16.80 10.52
CA LYS A 216 -4.30 16.61 11.96
C LYS A 216 -5.70 16.55 12.58
N THR A 217 -5.88 15.67 13.55
CA THR A 217 -7.11 15.55 14.33
C THR A 217 -6.78 15.54 15.82
N THR A 218 -7.55 16.29 16.60
CA THR A 218 -7.37 16.35 18.06
C THR A 218 -8.33 15.40 18.75
N LEU A 219 -7.79 14.57 19.63
CA LEU A 219 -8.52 13.75 20.61
C LEU A 219 -8.38 14.42 21.98
N GLU A 220 -9.51 14.76 22.59
CA GLU A 220 -9.53 15.31 23.94
C GLU A 220 -9.66 14.19 24.97
N ILE A 221 -8.75 14.19 25.95
CA ILE A 221 -8.71 13.21 27.03
C ILE A 221 -8.89 13.95 28.36
N PRO A 222 -10.11 13.96 28.93
CA PRO A 222 -10.33 14.53 30.24
C PRO A 222 -9.75 13.64 31.34
N LEU A 223 -9.13 14.26 32.35
CA LEU A 223 -8.50 13.59 33.47
C LEU A 223 -8.72 14.39 34.76
N ASP A 224 -9.29 13.74 35.77
CA ASP A 224 -9.30 14.25 37.14
C ASP A 224 -8.10 13.71 37.93
N VAL A 225 -7.30 14.63 38.46
CA VAL A 225 -6.08 14.33 39.19
C VAL A 225 -6.30 14.55 40.69
N ASN A 226 -5.90 13.57 41.50
CA ASN A 226 -5.84 13.70 42.94
C ASN A 226 -4.38 13.85 43.42
N PHE A 227 -4.03 15.02 43.97
CA PHE A 227 -2.65 15.30 44.40
C PHE A 227 -2.23 14.57 45.67
N LEU A 228 -3.16 14.05 46.47
CA LEU A 228 -2.80 13.18 47.60
C LEU A 228 -2.23 11.84 47.11
N GLN A 229 -2.58 11.44 45.89
CA GLN A 229 -2.09 10.21 45.25
C GLN A 229 -0.86 10.47 44.36
N LEU A 230 -0.91 11.49 43.50
CA LEU A 230 0.21 11.83 42.60
C LEU A 230 1.35 12.59 43.28
N GLY A 231 1.12 13.13 44.48
CA GLY A 231 2.10 13.85 45.26
C GLY A 231 2.32 15.31 44.83
N GLN A 232 3.12 16.03 45.63
CA GLN A 232 3.36 17.47 45.48
C GLN A 232 4.09 17.84 44.17
N ALA A 233 4.84 16.91 43.59
CA ALA A 233 5.51 17.12 42.30
C ALA A 233 4.51 17.42 41.18
N ALA A 234 3.38 16.70 41.14
CA ALA A 234 2.32 16.93 40.15
C ALA A 234 1.70 18.32 40.27
N TYR A 235 1.40 18.77 41.50
CA TYR A 235 0.91 20.13 41.74
C TYR A 235 1.90 21.18 41.23
N ASN A 236 3.18 21.04 41.59
CA ASN A 236 4.22 21.99 41.18
C ASN A 236 4.36 22.07 39.66
N LEU A 237 4.28 20.95 38.95
CA LEU A 237 4.30 20.92 37.48
C LEU A 237 3.13 21.71 36.89
N LEU A 238 1.91 21.53 37.39
CA LEU A 238 0.72 22.22 36.89
C LEU A 238 0.69 23.72 37.21
N THR A 239 1.54 24.20 38.14
CA THR A 239 1.69 25.64 38.37
C THR A 239 2.58 26.34 37.34
N GLN A 240 3.34 25.59 36.55
CA GLN A 240 4.21 26.12 35.49
C GLN A 240 3.40 26.54 34.25
N THR A 241 4.06 27.22 33.30
CA THR A 241 3.44 27.61 32.02
C THR A 241 3.67 26.58 30.91
N ALA A 242 4.71 25.77 31.04
CA ALA A 242 5.05 24.69 30.12
C ALA A 242 5.84 23.63 30.86
N THR A 243 5.78 22.40 30.37
CA THR A 243 6.54 21.28 30.91
C THR A 243 6.89 20.28 29.82
N GLY A 244 7.89 19.44 30.07
CA GLY A 244 8.16 18.30 29.21
C GLY A 244 7.01 17.29 29.29
N TYR A 245 6.75 16.57 28.21
CA TYR A 245 5.79 15.46 28.23
C TYR A 245 6.36 14.23 27.54
N GLY A 246 5.85 13.08 27.95
CA GLY A 246 5.96 11.82 27.22
C GLY A 246 4.56 11.28 26.93
N ILE A 247 4.37 10.68 25.77
CA ILE A 247 3.19 9.89 25.45
C ILE A 247 3.64 8.59 24.77
N SER A 248 3.11 7.46 25.23
CA SER A 248 3.43 6.15 24.66
C SER A 248 2.26 5.21 24.79
N GLY A 249 2.23 4.14 23.99
CA GLY A 249 1.19 3.12 24.04
C GLY A 249 1.05 2.37 22.74
N ASN A 250 -0.17 1.95 22.41
CA ASN A 250 -0.46 1.19 21.19
C ASN A 250 -1.63 1.81 20.42
N MET A 251 -1.48 1.91 19.10
CA MET A 251 -2.60 2.12 18.18
C MET A 251 -3.20 0.77 17.83
N ASN A 252 -4.51 0.64 18.03
CA ASN A 252 -5.26 -0.57 17.70
C ASN A 252 -5.93 -0.38 16.33
N PHE A 253 -5.69 -1.31 15.42
CA PHE A 253 -6.26 -1.31 14.08
C PHE A 253 -6.93 -2.65 13.77
N ASP A 254 -8.05 -2.61 13.07
CA ASP A 254 -8.59 -3.81 12.43
C ASP A 254 -7.92 -3.96 11.05
N VAL A 255 -7.11 -5.00 10.92
CA VAL A 255 -6.34 -5.27 9.71
C VAL A 255 -7.07 -6.30 8.86
N PRO A 256 -7.31 -6.04 7.56
CA PRO A 256 -7.92 -7.00 6.65
C PRO A 256 -7.26 -8.38 6.74
N ALA A 257 -8.07 -9.44 6.80
CA ALA A 257 -7.67 -10.84 6.95
C ALA A 257 -6.89 -11.23 8.23
N LEU A 258 -6.30 -10.27 8.96
CA LEU A 258 -5.45 -10.50 10.14
C LEU A 258 -6.11 -10.12 11.47
N GLY A 259 -7.25 -9.43 11.42
CA GLY A 259 -8.04 -8.97 12.57
C GLY A 259 -7.34 -7.85 13.34
N GLU A 260 -7.69 -7.69 14.62
CA GLU A 260 -7.12 -6.64 15.46
C GLU A 260 -5.60 -6.80 15.64
N LYS A 261 -4.85 -5.74 15.35
CA LYS A 261 -3.40 -5.62 15.53
C LYS A 261 -3.07 -4.36 16.32
N GLN A 262 -1.99 -4.45 17.09
CA GLN A 262 -1.47 -3.37 17.92
C GLN A 262 -0.14 -2.88 17.37
N PHE A 263 -0.03 -1.56 17.23
CA PHE A 263 1.15 -0.89 16.71
C PHE A 263 1.70 0.05 17.78
N PRO A 264 2.90 -0.22 18.33
CA PRO A 264 3.43 0.58 19.41
C PRO A 264 3.83 1.98 18.91
N PHE A 265 3.68 2.98 19.78
CA PHE A 265 4.16 4.33 19.53
C PHE A 265 4.76 4.94 20.80
N SER A 266 5.66 5.90 20.60
CA SER A 266 6.20 6.73 21.67
C SER A 266 6.63 8.07 21.11
N HIS A 267 6.31 9.15 21.84
CA HIS A 267 6.72 10.49 21.52
C HIS A 267 6.96 11.30 22.80
N SER A 268 7.91 12.22 22.74
CA SER A 268 8.20 13.15 23.83
C SER A 268 8.45 14.54 23.28
N GLY A 269 8.10 15.57 24.05
CA GLY A 269 8.29 16.95 23.65
C GLY A 269 8.08 17.91 24.81
N ASN A 270 7.80 19.17 24.50
CA ASN A 270 7.34 20.17 25.45
C ASN A 270 5.89 20.54 25.14
N VAL A 271 5.09 20.75 26.18
CA VAL A 271 3.69 21.14 26.06
C VAL A 271 3.41 22.37 26.91
N SER A 272 2.57 23.26 26.40
CA SER A 272 2.09 24.42 27.14
C SER A 272 0.93 24.02 28.06
N LEU A 273 0.96 24.55 29.27
CA LEU A 273 -0.11 24.41 30.26
C LEU A 273 -1.01 25.65 30.17
N ARG A 274 -2.27 25.46 29.81
CA ARG A 274 -3.27 26.53 29.61
C ARG A 274 -4.27 26.52 30.77
N ARG A 275 -4.81 27.68 31.10
CA ARG A 275 -5.82 27.88 32.15
C ARG A 275 -7.02 28.61 31.57
#